data_AF-A0ABD8AJK3-F1
#
_entry.id   AF-A0ABD8AJK3-F1
#
_cell.length_a   1.000
_cell.length_b   1.000
_cell.length_c   1.000
_cell.angle_alpha   90.00
_cell.angle_beta   90.00
_cell.angle_gamma   90.00
#
_symmetry.space_group_name_H-M   'P 1'
#
loop_
_entity.id
_entity.type
_entity.pdbx_description
1 polymer ?
#
loop_
_entity_poly.entity_id
_entity_poly.type
_entity_poly.pdbx_seq_one_letter_code
_entity_poly.pdbx_strand_id
1 'polypeptide(L)' 'MKLNELKQIEKSKWLKINSAFGFTTIVTGIPLLINAIGSMVGLLKAAFSTSGEIKDKAGVYKWDNSKANSANTKGFNIY' A
#
# COMPACT_ATOMS: atom_id res chain seq x y z
N MET A 1 22.00 -1.04 18.37
CA MET A 1 21.83 0.42 18.17
C MET A 1 20.34 0.72 18.22
N LYS A 2 19.90 1.65 19.07
CA LYS A 2 18.50 2.07 19.13
C LYS A 2 18.27 3.27 18.19
N LEU A 3 17.07 3.42 17.63
CA LEU A 3 16.76 4.50 16.68
C LEU A 3 17.04 5.91 17.24
N ASN A 4 16.83 6.10 18.55
CA ASN A 4 17.08 7.37 19.24
C ASN A 4 18.57 7.72 19.41
N GLU A 5 19.48 6.82 19.05
CA GLU A 5 20.93 7.03 19.19
C GLU A 5 21.60 7.38 17.85
N LEU A 6 20.84 7.44 16.74
CA LEU A 6 21.39 7.81 15.44
C LEU A 6 21.63 9.32 15.37
N LYS A 7 22.90 9.72 15.36
CA LYS A 7 23.31 11.10 15.07
C LYS A 7 23.02 11.42 13.60
N GLN A 8 22.31 12.53 13.36
CA GLN A 8 22.09 13.04 12.01
C GLN A 8 23.44 13.27 11.31
N ILE A 9 23.56 12.78 10.08
CA ILE A 9 24.79 12.90 9.30
C ILE A 9 24.99 14.37 8.92
N GLU A 10 26.14 14.92 9.32
CA GLU A 10 26.57 16.28 8.96
C GLU A 10 26.58 16.49 7.43
N LYS A 11 26.09 17.64 6.96
CA LYS A 11 25.99 17.98 5.52
C LYS A 11 27.32 17.84 4.77
N SER A 12 28.45 18.08 5.42
CA SER A 12 29.80 17.89 4.84
C SER A 12 30.11 16.44 4.45
N LYS A 13 29.47 15.47 5.11
CA LYS A 13 29.60 14.03 4.82
C LYS A 13 28.64 13.55 3.74
N TRP A 14 27.67 14.37 3.33
CA TRP A 14 26.76 14.03 2.23
C TRP A 14 27.52 13.95 0.91
N LEU A 15 28.54 14.80 0.73
CA LEU A 15 29.44 14.77 -0.43
C LEU A 15 30.34 13.51 -0.46
N LYS A 16 30.45 12.77 0.65
CA LYS A 16 31.14 11.48 0.71
C LYS A 16 30.22 10.29 0.40
N ILE A 17 28.92 10.53 0.21
CA ILE A 17 28.02 9.51 -0.33
C ILE A 17 28.50 9.26 -1.76
N ASN A 18 29.13 8.10 -1.94
CA ASN A 18 29.67 7.70 -3.23
C ASN A 18 28.53 7.76 -4.25
N SER A 19 28.74 8.47 -5.36
CA SER A 19 27.75 8.61 -6.43
C SER A 19 27.26 7.25 -6.94
N ALA A 20 28.10 6.21 -6.84
CA ALA A 20 27.72 4.82 -7.06
C ALA A 20 26.60 4.34 -6.12
N PHE A 21 26.65 4.65 -4.82
CA PHE A 21 25.61 4.31 -3.85
C PHE A 21 24.28 4.98 -4.17
N GLY A 22 24.31 6.29 -4.48
CA GLY A 22 23.12 7.04 -4.89
C GLY A 22 22.49 6.44 -6.16
N PHE A 23 23.30 6.14 -7.16
CA PHE A 23 22.86 5.50 -8.40
C PHE A 23 22.26 4.11 -8.14
N THR A 24 22.94 3.23 -7.40
CA THR A 24 22.39 1.90 -7.06
C THR A 24 21.08 2.01 -6.28
N THR A 25 20.98 2.95 -5.34
CA THR A 25 19.76 3.13 -4.53
C THR A 25 18.58 3.57 -5.39
N ILE A 26 18.81 4.43 -6.38
CA ILE A 26 17.76 4.86 -7.32
C ILE A 26 17.35 3.70 -8.23
N VAL A 27 18.33 3.00 -8.81
CA VAL A 27 18.10 1.87 -9.74
C VAL A 27 17.38 0.71 -9.06
N THR A 28 17.69 0.40 -7.81
CA THR A 28 17.00 -0.68 -7.07
C THR A 28 15.74 -0.21 -6.36
N GLY A 29 15.72 1.04 -5.88
CA GLY A 29 14.62 1.59 -5.08
C GLY A 29 13.37 1.92 -5.90
N ILE A 30 13.52 2.50 -7.10
CA ILE A 30 12.36 2.88 -7.92
C ILE A 30 11.51 1.66 -8.31
N PRO A 31 12.06 0.56 -8.85
CA PRO A 31 11.26 -0.63 -9.17
C PRO A 31 10.57 -1.23 -7.95
N LEU A 32 11.24 -1.21 -6.79
CA LEU A 32 10.72 -1.77 -5.55
C LEU A 32 9.51 -0.96 -5.04
N LEU A 33 9.57 0.37 -5.14
CA LEU A 33 8.46 1.25 -4.82
C LEU A 33 7.28 1.07 -5.78
N ILE A 34 7.53 0.96 -7.09
CA ILE A 34 6.47 0.74 -8.09
C ILE A 34 5.72 -0.58 -7.81
N ASN A 35 6.45 -1.66 -7.53
CA ASN A 35 5.85 -2.95 -7.20
C ASN A 35 5.04 -2.89 -5.89
N ALA A 36 5.55 -2.22 -4.86
CA ALA A 36 4.85 -2.06 -3.59
C ALA A 36 3.55 -1.24 -3.74
N ILE A 37 3.59 -0.16 -4.54
CA ILE A 37 2.41 0.67 -4.81
C ILE A 37 1.36 -0.13 -5.59
N GLY A 38 1.75 -0.96 -6.56
CA GLY A 38 0.82 -1.79 -7.33
C GLY A 38 -0.02 -2.73 -6.46
N SER A 39 0.64 -3.48 -5.56
CA SER A 39 -0.05 -4.36 -4.62
C SER A 39 -0.96 -3.59 -3.64
N MET A 40 -0.49 -2.44 -3.14
CA MET A 40 -1.29 -1.60 -2.25
C MET A 40 -2.53 -1.03 -2.94
N VAL A 41 -2.39 -0.52 -4.17
CA VAL A 41 -3.53 -0.03 -4.97
C VAL A 41 -4.50 -1.16 -5.30
N GLY A 42 -4.00 -2.36 -5.62
CA GLY A 42 -4.84 -3.54 -5.85
C GLY A 42 -5.65 -3.93 -4.61
N LEU A 43 -5.02 -3.92 -3.43
CA LEU A 43 -5.68 -4.18 -2.16
C LEU A 43 -6.73 -3.12 -1.85
N LEU A 44 -6.41 -1.83 -2.02
CA LEU A 44 -7.36 -0.74 -1.78
C LEU A 44 -8.55 -0.83 -2.75
N LYS A 45 -8.30 -1.09 -4.03
CA LYS A 45 -9.37 -1.31 -5.02
C LYS A 45 -10.23 -2.50 -4.64
N ALA A 46 -9.65 -3.63 -4.24
CA ALA A 46 -10.42 -4.79 -3.81
C ALA A 46 -11.24 -4.51 -2.54
N ALA A 47 -10.67 -3.82 -1.56
CA ALA A 47 -11.31 -3.49 -0.29
C ALA A 47 -12.47 -2.51 -0.43
N PHE A 48 -12.38 -1.55 -1.35
CA PHE A 48 -13.43 -0.55 -1.59
C PHE A 48 -14.34 -0.88 -2.78
N SER A 49 -14.10 -1.98 -3.50
CA SER A 49 -14.95 -2.35 -4.63
C SER A 49 -16.29 -2.89 -4.14
N THR A 50 -17.37 -2.40 -4.73
CA THR A 50 -18.72 -2.91 -4.48
C THR A 50 -18.88 -4.35 -4.95
N SER A 51 -18.11 -4.78 -5.96
CA SER A 51 -18.12 -6.15 -6.46
C SER A 51 -16.72 -6.63 -6.85
N GLY A 52 -16.50 -7.95 -6.85
CA GLY A 52 -15.22 -8.52 -7.21
C GLY A 52 -15.22 -10.05 -7.28
N GLU A 53 -14.18 -10.60 -7.91
CA GLU A 53 -13.94 -12.03 -8.06
C GLU A 53 -12.48 -12.33 -7.72
N ILE A 54 -12.24 -13.24 -6.78
CA ILE A 54 -10.92 -13.83 -6.51
C ILE A 54 -10.98 -15.30 -6.90
N LYS A 55 -10.11 -15.69 -7.82
CA LYS A 55 -9.93 -17.08 -8.24
C LYS A 55 -8.61 -17.60 -7.72
N ASP A 56 -8.67 -18.65 -6.92
CA ASP A 56 -7.50 -19.40 -6.48
C ASP A 56 -7.56 -20.85 -7.01
N LYS A 57 -6.65 -21.72 -6.54
CA LYS A 57 -6.64 -23.14 -6.92
C LYS A 57 -7.73 -23.96 -6.24
N ALA A 58 -8.27 -23.48 -5.12
CA ALA A 58 -9.28 -24.16 -4.31
C ALA A 58 -10.71 -23.79 -4.75
N GLY A 59 -10.90 -22.62 -5.38
CA GLY A 59 -12.22 -22.17 -5.83
C GLY A 59 -12.26 -20.74 -6.35
N VAL A 60 -13.48 -20.28 -6.57
CA VAL A 60 -13.79 -18.93 -7.04
C VAL A 60 -14.69 -18.25 -6.01
N TYR A 61 -14.23 -17.15 -5.43
CA TYR A 61 -14.95 -16.34 -4.46
C TYR A 61 -15.41 -15.05 -5.12
N LYS A 62 -16.73 -14.83 -5.15
CA LYS A 62 -17.38 -13.67 -5.78
C LYS A 62 -18.15 -12.88 -4.75
N TRP A 63 -18.07 -11.55 -4.80
CA TRP A 63 -18.93 -10.66 -4.02
C TRP A 63 -19.55 -9.59 -4.92
N ASP A 64 -20.79 -9.20 -4.61
CA ASP A 64 -21.50 -8.08 -5.23
C ASP A 64 -22.43 -7.44 -4.19
N ASN A 65 -21.99 -6.30 -3.66
CA ASN A 65 -22.67 -5.50 -2.66
C ASN A 65 -23.49 -4.35 -3.28
N SER A 66 -23.62 -4.28 -4.61
CA SER A 66 -24.40 -3.23 -5.29
C SER A 66 -25.87 -3.20 -4.85
N LYS A 67 -26.41 -4.35 -4.43
CA LYS A 67 -27.80 -4.51 -3.97
C LYS A 67 -27.99 -4.34 -2.46
N ALA A 68 -26.91 -4.31 -1.67
CA ALA A 68 -26.99 -4.23 -0.20
C ALA A 68 -27.30 -2.81 0.31
N ASN A 69 -27.05 -1.77 -0.49
CA ASN A 69 -27.29 -0.37 -0.13
C ASN A 69 -28.77 0.06 -0.15
N SER A 70 -29.71 -0.79 -0.58
CA SER A 70 -31.14 -0.45 -0.59
C SER A 70 -31.94 -0.98 0.61
N ALA A 71 -31.34 -1.74 1.52
CA ALA A 71 -32.08 -2.40 2.61
C ALA A 71 -31.82 -1.88 4.03
N ASN A 72 -30.82 -0.99 4.24
CA ASN A 72 -30.45 -0.50 5.58
C ASN A 72 -30.46 1.02 5.73
N THR A 73 -31.37 1.72 5.04
CA THR A 73 -31.85 3.03 5.53
C THR A 73 -32.98 2.82 6.54
N LYS A 74 -32.72 2.03 7.59
CA LYS A 74 -33.50 2.17 8.84
C LYS A 74 -32.70 3.14 9.68
N GLY A 75 -33.20 4.36 9.75
CA GLY A 75 -32.59 5.46 10.47
C GLY A 75 -32.12 5.04 11.85
N PHE A 76 -30.97 5.56 12.23
CA PHE A 76 -30.45 5.50 13.59
C PHE A 76 -31.51 6.09 14.52
N ASN A 77 -32.30 5.21 15.15
CA ASN A 77 -33.40 5.60 16.02
C ASN A 77 -32.88 5.60 17.46
N ILE A 78 -32.52 6.78 17.95
CA ILE A 78 -32.28 7.06 19.37
C ILE A 78 -33.56 7.71 19.91
N TYR A 79 -34.47 6.87 20.40
CA TYR A 79 -35.44 7.22 21.44
C TYR A 79 -35.00 6.59 22.76
#